data_AF-A0A832KGX1-F1
#
_entry.id   AF-A0A832KGX1-F1
#
_cell.length_a   1.000
_cell.length_b   1.000
_cell.length_c   1.000
_cell.angle_alpha   90.00
_cell.angle_beta   90.00
_cell.angle_gamma   90.00
#
_symmetry.space_group_name_H-M   'P 1'
#
loop_
_entity.id
_entity.type
_entity.pdbx_description
1 polymer ?
#
loop_
_entity_poly.entity_id
_entity_poly.type
_entity_poly.pdbx_seq_one_letter_code
_entity_poly.pdbx_strand_id
1 'polypeptide(L)'
;MQRKHVLAYLLFSLFFIASLSSCFIPSSRGFSKLASEGRYEELEQKSAALLFRRIEAEPLFYRALALYQTGESEDAFHVLNLYFAMAKTADPHMIDAHRMMSILGFDAKSPHRSIVSAKWLQERGQLHEIEARSYYRSLLAVGDTAEATRVFDTFLKDTINAYAYAQMVIGTLTDSFKLEEAFAPLTAKEQLTLLQSITSDIVLQERATLLLPLATPLEQAFEGREELAQVYSLLASLYGYADMRVQQRKYNTLAQNFT
;
A
#
# COMPACT_ATOMS: atom_id res chain seq x y z
N MET A 1 36.77 25.91 51.33
CA MET A 1 36.41 24.48 51.56
C MET A 1 35.02 24.07 51.03
N GLN A 2 34.21 24.94 50.39
CA GLN A 2 32.83 24.59 49.99
C GLN A 2 32.64 23.95 48.60
N ARG A 3 33.59 24.08 47.65
CA ARG A 3 33.42 23.56 46.27
C ARG A 3 33.46 22.04 46.14
N LYS A 4 34.15 21.33 47.05
CA LYS A 4 34.26 19.85 47.00
C LYS A 4 32.97 19.15 47.45
N HIS A 5 32.18 19.78 48.32
CA HIS A 5 30.92 19.22 48.79
C HIS A 5 29.79 19.34 47.76
N VAL A 6 29.73 20.43 47.00
CA VAL A 6 28.72 20.62 45.94
C VAL A 6 28.89 19.59 44.81
N LEU A 7 30.13 19.28 44.43
CA LEU A 7 30.42 18.26 43.41
C LEU A 7 30.04 16.85 43.90
N ALA A 8 30.27 16.56 45.19
CA ALA A 8 29.88 15.29 45.80
C ALA A 8 28.36 15.11 45.86
N TYR A 9 27.60 16.17 46.18
CA TYR A 9 26.13 16.11 46.16
C TYR A 9 25.55 15.98 44.74
N LEU A 10 26.16 16.64 43.74
CA LEU A 10 25.76 16.48 42.34
C LEU A 10 26.00 15.06 41.84
N LEU A 11 27.17 14.47 42.12
CA LEU A 11 27.48 13.08 41.77
C LEU A 11 26.59 12.08 42.51
N PHE A 12 26.28 12.34 43.79
CA PHE A 12 25.36 11.50 44.56
C PHE A 12 23.92 11.58 44.05
N SER A 13 23.47 12.77 43.60
CA SER A 13 22.15 12.95 42.97
C SER A 13 22.07 12.29 41.59
N LEU A 14 23.13 12.36 40.78
CA LEU A 14 23.22 11.68 39.49
C LEU A 14 23.27 10.15 39.67
N PHE A 15 23.95 9.67 40.70
CA PHE A 15 23.98 8.24 41.03
C PHE A 15 22.62 7.75 41.54
N PHE A 16 21.89 8.55 42.32
CA PHE A 16 20.52 8.21 42.76
C PHE A 16 19.51 8.22 41.61
N ILE A 17 19.62 9.17 40.68
CA ILE A 17 18.78 9.22 39.48
C ILE A 17 19.11 8.05 38.53
N ALA A 18 20.38 7.67 38.40
CA ALA A 18 20.83 6.54 37.58
C ALA A 18 20.51 5.16 38.21
N SER A 19 20.42 5.06 39.54
CA SER A 19 20.07 3.81 40.23
C SER A 19 18.56 3.61 40.43
N LEU A 20 17.78 4.70 40.48
CA LEU A 20 16.31 4.64 40.48
C LEU A 20 15.70 4.53 39.07
N SER A 21 16.47 4.77 38.01
CA SER A 21 16.11 4.42 36.63
C SER A 21 16.54 3.00 36.24
N SER A 22 16.62 2.12 37.25
CA SER A 22 16.55 0.68 37.02
C SER A 22 15.27 0.38 36.27
N CYS A 23 15.41 0.17 34.97
CA CYS A 23 14.39 -0.35 34.07
C CYS A 23 13.72 -1.51 34.79
N PHE A 24 12.51 -1.30 35.33
CA PHE A 24 11.72 -2.36 35.93
C PHE A 24 11.38 -3.29 34.76
N ILE A 25 12.20 -4.29 34.47
CA ILE A 25 11.89 -5.31 33.46
C ILE A 25 11.04 -6.34 34.19
N PRO A 26 9.70 -6.34 34.04
CA PRO A 26 8.89 -7.40 34.60
C PRO A 26 9.39 -8.70 33.99
N SER A 27 9.66 -9.66 34.86
CA SER A 27 10.40 -10.86 34.49
C SER A 27 9.63 -11.64 33.43
N SER A 28 10.28 -11.86 32.28
CA SER A 28 9.81 -12.72 31.18
C SER A 28 9.41 -14.13 31.64
N ARG A 29 9.90 -14.56 32.81
CA ARG A 29 9.51 -15.80 33.50
C ARG A 29 8.00 -15.89 33.79
N GLY A 30 7.32 -14.78 34.07
CA GLY A 30 5.88 -14.77 34.32
C GLY A 30 5.06 -15.15 33.08
N PHE A 31 5.44 -14.62 31.91
CA PHE A 31 4.75 -14.91 30.65
C PHE A 31 5.03 -16.33 30.15
N SER A 32 6.27 -16.80 30.24
CA SER A 32 6.63 -18.16 29.85
C SER A 32 5.85 -19.22 30.64
N LYS A 33 5.66 -19.01 31.95
CA LYS A 33 4.85 -19.89 32.80
C LYS A 33 3.38 -19.91 32.37
N LEU A 34 2.77 -18.74 32.19
CA LEU A 34 1.37 -18.62 31.76
C LEU A 34 1.14 -19.29 30.40
N ALA A 35 2.09 -19.14 29.46
CA ALA A 35 2.04 -19.80 28.16
C ALA A 35 2.13 -21.34 28.28
N SER A 36 3.03 -21.87 29.12
CA SER A 36 3.18 -23.31 29.33
C SER A 36 2.01 -23.97 30.05
N GLU A 37 1.28 -23.20 30.87
CA GLU A 37 0.09 -23.65 31.60
C GLU A 37 -1.20 -23.51 30.78
N GLY A 38 -1.14 -23.03 29.53
CA GLY A 38 -2.32 -22.80 28.68
C GLY A 38 -3.23 -21.66 29.16
N ARG A 39 -2.75 -20.78 30.03
CA ARG A 39 -3.52 -19.66 30.62
C ARG A 39 -3.49 -18.43 29.70
N TYR A 40 -3.98 -18.59 28.48
CA TYR A 40 -3.82 -17.58 27.42
C TYR A 40 -4.61 -16.29 27.66
N GLU A 41 -5.77 -16.36 28.32
CA GLU A 41 -6.56 -15.17 28.64
C GLU A 41 -5.82 -14.26 29.65
N GLU A 42 -5.22 -14.84 30.68
CA GLU A 42 -4.43 -14.07 31.65
C GLU A 42 -3.09 -13.59 31.07
N LEU A 43 -2.49 -14.37 30.16
CA LEU A 43 -1.31 -13.95 29.41
C LEU A 43 -1.62 -12.73 28.54
N GLU A 44 -2.74 -12.73 27.82
CA GLU A 44 -3.21 -11.62 27.01
C GLU A 44 -3.42 -10.39 27.89
N GLN A 45 -4.22 -10.49 28.96
CA GLN A 45 -4.51 -9.36 29.83
C GLN A 45 -3.25 -8.73 30.44
N LYS A 46 -2.32 -9.56 30.95
CA LYS A 46 -1.08 -9.06 31.55
C LYS A 46 -0.14 -8.44 30.52
N SER A 47 -0.03 -9.02 29.33
CA SER A 47 0.83 -8.51 28.27
C SER A 47 0.26 -7.22 27.66
N ALA A 48 -1.05 -7.16 27.42
CA ALA A 48 -1.74 -5.95 26.96
C ALA A 48 -1.60 -4.80 27.97
N ALA A 49 -1.87 -5.05 29.26
CA ALA A 49 -1.72 -4.03 30.30
C ALA A 49 -0.28 -3.49 30.40
N LEU A 50 0.72 -4.32 30.14
CA LEU A 50 2.10 -3.90 30.11
C LEU A 50 2.42 -3.04 28.89
N LEU A 51 1.92 -3.43 27.71
CA LEU A 51 2.10 -2.67 26.47
C LEU A 51 1.44 -1.29 26.59
N PHE A 52 0.18 -1.23 27.05
CA PHE A 52 -0.54 0.04 27.28
C PHE A 52 0.15 0.98 28.26
N ARG A 53 0.92 0.46 29.23
CA ARG A 53 1.69 1.30 30.16
C ARG A 53 2.99 1.83 29.59
N ARG A 54 3.54 1.19 28.56
CA ARG A 54 4.90 1.47 28.05
C ARG A 54 4.91 2.16 26.71
N ILE A 55 3.86 2.00 25.93
CA ILE A 55 3.80 2.46 24.55
C ILE A 55 2.70 3.51 24.46
N GLU A 56 3.12 4.73 24.13
CA GLU A 56 2.21 5.82 23.80
C GLU A 56 1.88 5.76 22.30
N ALA A 57 0.64 6.08 21.95
CA ALA A 57 0.17 6.00 20.57
C ALA A 57 0.78 7.11 19.69
N GLU A 58 0.84 8.34 20.19
CA GLU A 58 1.30 9.52 19.42
C GLU A 58 2.70 9.33 18.79
N PRO A 59 3.74 8.86 19.52
CA PRO A 59 5.04 8.57 18.90
C PRO A 59 4.98 7.54 17.75
N LEU A 60 4.06 6.57 17.82
CA LEU A 60 3.88 5.59 16.75
C LEU A 60 3.31 6.26 15.49
N PHE A 61 2.35 7.17 15.64
CA PHE A 61 1.81 7.92 14.50
C PHE A 61 2.90 8.72 13.79
N TYR A 62 3.69 9.51 14.53
CA TYR A 62 4.77 10.30 13.94
C TYR A 62 5.89 9.45 13.34
N ARG A 63 6.17 8.28 13.93
CA ARG A 63 7.10 7.31 13.33
C ARG A 63 6.56 6.78 12.01
N ALA A 64 5.29 6.38 11.95
CA ALA A 64 4.67 5.92 10.70
C ALA A 64 4.70 7.03 9.63
N LEU A 65 4.40 8.27 10.01
CA LEU A 65 4.50 9.43 9.13
C LEU A 65 5.92 9.63 8.60
N ALA A 66 6.93 9.60 9.48
CA ALA A 66 8.32 9.76 9.08
C ALA A 66 8.76 8.67 8.10
N LEU A 67 8.45 7.40 8.40
CA LEU A 67 8.76 6.26 7.53
C LEU A 67 8.09 6.39 6.16
N TYR A 68 6.83 6.84 6.13
CA TYR A 68 6.14 7.08 4.87
C TYR A 68 6.84 8.17 4.03
N GLN A 69 7.24 9.28 4.66
CA GLN A 69 7.94 10.37 3.98
C GLN A 69 9.36 9.99 3.51
N THR A 70 10.01 9.01 4.16
CA THR A 70 11.31 8.49 3.72
C THR A 70 11.20 7.35 2.71
N GLY A 71 9.99 6.99 2.29
CA GLY A 71 9.72 5.93 1.31
C GLY A 71 9.67 4.51 1.89
N GLU A 72 9.81 4.35 3.21
CA GLU A 72 9.71 3.08 3.93
C GLU A 72 8.24 2.69 4.17
N SER A 73 7.47 2.54 3.09
CA SER A 73 6.01 2.40 3.13
C SER A 73 5.53 1.12 3.83
N GLU A 74 6.26 0.00 3.70
CA GLU A 74 5.92 -1.25 4.40
C GLU A 74 6.11 -1.13 5.91
N ASP A 75 7.22 -0.53 6.36
CA ASP A 75 7.46 -0.27 7.77
C ASP A 75 6.48 0.76 8.34
N ALA A 76 6.14 1.80 7.56
CA ALA A 76 5.11 2.77 7.92
C ALA A 76 3.76 2.06 8.16
N PHE A 77 3.37 1.14 7.29
CA PHE A 77 2.15 0.34 7.44
C PHE A 77 2.17 -0.49 8.73
N HIS A 78 3.27 -1.17 9.05
CA HIS A 78 3.37 -1.96 10.29
C HIS A 78 3.31 -1.11 11.55
N VAL A 79 4.02 0.03 11.57
CA VAL A 79 3.96 0.98 12.70
C VAL A 79 2.56 1.56 12.84
N LEU A 80 1.87 1.82 11.74
CA LEU A 80 0.51 2.34 11.78
C LEU A 80 -0.51 1.30 12.31
N ASN A 81 -0.31 0.00 12.04
CA ASN A 81 -1.09 -1.06 12.67
C ASN A 81 -0.89 -1.09 14.20
N LEU A 82 0.35 -0.89 14.67
CA LEU A 82 0.63 -0.75 16.10
C LEU A 82 -0.03 0.50 16.67
N TYR A 83 -0.01 1.62 15.96
CA TYR A 83 -0.75 2.83 16.36
C TYR A 83 -2.24 2.52 16.58
N PHE A 84 -2.92 1.88 15.61
CA PHE A 84 -4.34 1.53 15.77
C PHE A 84 -4.62 0.57 16.92
N ALA A 85 -3.68 -0.31 17.27
CA ALA A 85 -3.82 -1.19 18.42
C ALA A 85 -3.70 -0.46 19.76
N MET A 86 -3.00 0.67 19.79
CA MET A 86 -2.69 1.42 21.01
C MET A 86 -3.53 2.69 21.19
N ALA A 87 -3.93 3.32 20.09
CA ALA A 87 -4.66 4.57 20.07
C ALA A 87 -6.06 4.40 20.65
N LYS A 88 -6.50 5.39 21.42
CA LYS A 88 -7.89 5.46 21.88
C LYS A 88 -8.75 6.04 20.77
N THR A 89 -10.05 5.75 20.76
CA THR A 89 -10.98 6.26 19.75
C THR A 89 -11.05 7.79 19.67
N ALA A 90 -10.68 8.50 20.75
CA ALA A 90 -10.62 9.97 20.82
C ALA A 90 -9.22 10.55 20.52
N ASP A 91 -8.30 9.75 19.99
CA ASP A 91 -6.95 10.23 19.64
C ASP A 91 -7.03 11.28 18.51
N PRO A 92 -6.33 12.43 18.65
CA PRO A 92 -6.42 13.52 17.69
C PRO A 92 -5.90 13.14 16.29
N HIS A 93 -5.02 12.14 16.18
CA HIS A 93 -4.43 11.73 14.90
C HIS A 93 -5.23 10.64 14.18
N MET A 94 -6.38 10.23 14.72
CA MET A 94 -7.16 9.10 14.20
C MET A 94 -7.60 9.30 12.74
N ILE A 95 -7.99 10.52 12.36
CA ILE A 95 -8.38 10.82 10.97
C ILE A 95 -7.17 10.66 10.03
N ASP A 96 -6.04 11.27 10.37
CA ASP A 96 -4.84 11.23 9.53
C ASP A 96 -4.25 9.81 9.47
N ALA A 97 -4.33 9.05 10.56
CA ALA A 97 -3.95 7.65 10.60
C ALA A 97 -4.83 6.81 9.65
N HIS A 98 -6.16 7.03 9.61
CA HIS A 98 -7.03 6.33 8.67
C HIS A 98 -6.76 6.75 7.22
N ARG A 99 -6.44 8.02 6.96
CA ARG A 99 -6.01 8.46 5.62
C ARG A 99 -4.74 7.74 5.16
N MET A 100 -3.72 7.72 6.02
CA MET A 100 -2.48 6.99 5.72
C MET A 100 -2.73 5.50 5.52
N MET A 101 -3.56 4.87 6.36
CA MET A 101 -3.86 3.43 6.26
C MET A 101 -4.67 3.07 5.02
N SER A 102 -5.57 3.97 4.57
CA SER A 102 -6.26 3.83 3.29
C SER A 102 -5.26 3.69 2.13
N ILE A 103 -4.22 4.52 2.12
CA ILE A 103 -3.21 4.54 1.05
C ILE A 103 -2.26 3.34 1.21
N LEU A 104 -1.59 3.26 2.35
CA LEU A 104 -0.56 2.24 2.64
C LEU A 104 -1.11 0.82 2.62
N GLY A 105 -2.37 0.62 3.05
CA GLY A 105 -2.97 -0.71 3.08
C GLY A 105 -3.06 -1.36 1.70
N PHE A 106 -3.31 -0.57 0.65
CA PHE A 106 -3.30 -1.10 -0.72
C PHE A 106 -1.89 -1.46 -1.16
N ASP A 107 -0.92 -0.55 -0.97
CA ASP A 107 0.47 -0.72 -1.40
C ASP A 107 1.16 -1.90 -0.68
N ALA A 108 0.86 -2.09 0.61
CA ALA A 108 1.33 -3.22 1.42
C ALA A 108 0.55 -4.53 1.16
N LYS A 109 -0.13 -4.66 0.01
CA LYS A 109 -0.91 -5.84 -0.40
C LYS A 109 -1.94 -6.30 0.65
N SER A 110 -2.47 -5.35 1.41
CA SER A 110 -3.43 -5.56 2.50
C SER A 110 -4.75 -4.82 2.22
N PRO A 111 -5.45 -5.14 1.11
CA PRO A 111 -6.59 -4.35 0.62
C PRO A 111 -7.72 -4.22 1.65
N HIS A 112 -7.91 -5.22 2.53
CA HIS A 112 -8.89 -5.14 3.61
C HIS A 112 -8.61 -4.00 4.61
N ARG A 113 -7.34 -3.71 4.93
CA ARG A 113 -6.97 -2.60 5.84
C ARG A 113 -7.27 -1.23 5.23
N SER A 114 -7.03 -1.11 3.94
CA SER A 114 -7.40 0.08 3.17
C SER A 114 -8.91 0.28 3.17
N ILE A 115 -9.69 -0.77 2.84
CA ILE A 115 -11.15 -0.75 2.83
C ILE A 115 -11.73 -0.32 4.18
N VAL A 116 -11.25 -0.92 5.28
CA VAL A 116 -11.74 -0.59 6.63
C VAL A 116 -11.52 0.90 6.94
N SER A 117 -10.33 1.42 6.62
CA SER A 117 -10.01 2.83 6.91
C SER A 117 -10.76 3.80 6.00
N ALA A 118 -10.89 3.48 4.72
CA ALA A 118 -11.66 4.30 3.79
C ALA A 118 -13.15 4.33 4.16
N LYS A 119 -13.75 3.20 4.56
CA LYS A 119 -15.14 3.17 5.07
C LYS A 119 -15.29 4.04 6.32
N TRP A 120 -14.36 3.96 7.26
CA TRP A 120 -14.36 4.78 8.47
C TRP A 120 -14.33 6.29 8.15
N LEU A 121 -13.53 6.69 7.16
CA LEU A 121 -13.48 8.07 6.66
C LEU A 121 -14.77 8.48 5.95
N GLN A 122 -15.33 7.59 5.14
CA GLN A 122 -16.58 7.82 4.40
C GLN A 122 -17.74 8.10 5.35
N GLU A 123 -17.90 7.29 6.40
CA GLU A 123 -18.94 7.44 7.43
C GLU A 123 -18.88 8.80 8.16
N ARG A 124 -17.73 9.47 8.11
CA ARG A 124 -17.47 10.76 8.76
C ARG A 124 -17.39 11.93 7.78
N GLY A 125 -17.64 11.69 6.49
CA GLY A 125 -17.49 12.70 5.44
C GLY A 125 -16.05 13.21 5.28
N GLN A 126 -15.06 12.40 5.66
CA GLN A 126 -13.62 12.72 5.57
C GLN A 126 -12.92 11.96 4.45
N LEU A 127 -13.65 11.23 3.62
CA LEU A 127 -13.10 10.54 2.45
C LEU A 127 -12.92 11.56 1.31
N HIS A 128 -11.68 11.77 0.89
CA HIS A 128 -11.34 12.62 -0.25
C HIS A 128 -10.82 11.77 -1.40
N GLU A 129 -10.48 12.44 -2.51
CA GLU A 129 -10.14 11.79 -3.78
C GLU A 129 -8.98 10.79 -3.64
N ILE A 130 -7.90 11.17 -2.93
CA ILE A 130 -6.71 10.31 -2.78
C ILE A 130 -7.09 9.00 -2.07
N GLU A 131 -7.81 9.07 -0.96
CA GLU A 131 -8.26 7.89 -0.23
C GLU A 131 -9.32 7.11 -1.00
N ALA A 132 -10.21 7.79 -1.74
CA ALA A 132 -11.22 7.16 -2.57
C ALA A 132 -10.61 6.36 -3.74
N ARG A 133 -9.52 6.84 -4.33
CA ARG A 133 -8.75 6.09 -5.35
C ARG A 133 -8.21 4.79 -4.77
N SER A 134 -7.58 4.84 -3.59
CA SER A 134 -7.09 3.63 -2.92
C SER A 134 -8.23 2.71 -2.52
N TYR A 135 -9.33 3.25 -2.01
CA TYR A 135 -10.52 2.49 -1.65
C TYR A 135 -11.10 1.74 -2.85
N TYR A 136 -11.29 2.42 -3.98
CA TYR A 136 -11.75 1.83 -5.23
C TYR A 136 -10.84 0.68 -5.68
N ARG A 137 -9.52 0.89 -5.70
CA ARG A 137 -8.55 -0.14 -6.10
C ARG A 137 -8.57 -1.34 -5.16
N SER A 138 -8.69 -1.11 -3.84
CA SER A 138 -8.80 -2.19 -2.87
C SER A 138 -10.09 -3.01 -3.04
N LEU A 139 -11.23 -2.35 -3.33
CA LEU A 139 -12.50 -3.02 -3.59
C LEU A 139 -12.43 -3.90 -4.84
N LEU A 140 -11.84 -3.40 -5.93
CA LEU A 140 -11.58 -4.21 -7.11
C LEU A 140 -10.68 -5.40 -6.78
N ALA A 141 -9.60 -5.20 -6.04
CA ALA A 141 -8.66 -6.27 -5.68
C ALA A 141 -9.30 -7.40 -4.85
N VAL A 142 -10.35 -7.11 -4.07
CA VAL A 142 -11.12 -8.13 -3.31
C VAL A 142 -12.37 -8.62 -4.05
N GLY A 143 -12.63 -8.13 -5.27
CA GLY A 143 -13.77 -8.52 -6.10
C GLY A 143 -15.11 -7.87 -5.74
N ASP A 144 -15.13 -6.85 -4.87
CA ASP A 144 -16.35 -6.12 -4.51
C ASP A 144 -16.66 -5.03 -5.55
N THR A 145 -17.09 -5.48 -6.73
CA THR A 145 -17.29 -4.61 -7.90
C THR A 145 -18.47 -3.65 -7.75
N ALA A 146 -19.51 -4.04 -7.00
CA ALA A 146 -20.69 -3.21 -6.79
C ALA A 146 -20.37 -1.98 -5.93
N GLU A 147 -19.67 -2.19 -4.81
CA GLU A 147 -19.22 -1.09 -3.96
C GLU A 147 -18.16 -0.24 -4.67
N ALA A 148 -17.27 -0.85 -5.47
CA ALA A 148 -16.30 -0.11 -6.27
C ALA A 148 -17.00 0.86 -7.24
N THR A 149 -18.02 0.42 -7.97
CA THR A 149 -18.81 1.28 -8.85
C THR A 149 -19.44 2.44 -8.07
N ARG A 150 -20.04 2.16 -6.91
CA ARG A 150 -20.64 3.20 -6.06
C ARG A 150 -19.60 4.25 -5.63
N VAL A 151 -18.42 3.82 -5.20
CA VAL A 151 -17.32 4.72 -4.80
C VAL A 151 -16.86 5.57 -5.98
N PHE A 152 -16.71 4.97 -7.15
CA PHE A 152 -16.31 5.68 -8.36
C PHE A 152 -17.32 6.77 -8.73
N ASP A 153 -18.61 6.42 -8.82
CA ASP A 153 -19.68 7.36 -9.18
C ASP A 153 -19.82 8.51 -8.17
N THR A 154 -19.54 8.25 -6.89
CA THR A 154 -19.73 9.24 -5.82
C THR A 154 -18.53 10.18 -5.67
N PHE A 155 -17.31 9.68 -5.79
CA PHE A 155 -16.10 10.43 -5.39
C PHE A 155 -15.11 10.69 -6.52
N LEU A 156 -15.14 9.89 -7.59
CA LEU A 156 -14.06 9.86 -8.58
C LEU A 156 -14.48 10.30 -9.97
N LYS A 157 -15.71 9.99 -10.40
CA LYS A 157 -16.18 10.18 -11.78
C LYS A 157 -15.94 11.58 -12.34
N ASP A 158 -16.17 12.61 -11.53
CA ASP A 158 -16.03 14.01 -11.94
C ASP A 158 -14.68 14.63 -11.55
N THR A 159 -13.83 13.89 -10.83
CA THR A 159 -12.54 14.38 -10.31
C THR A 159 -11.34 13.79 -11.05
N ILE A 160 -11.50 12.62 -11.67
CA ILE A 160 -10.42 11.95 -12.39
C ILE A 160 -10.70 11.90 -13.90
N ASN A 161 -9.63 12.03 -14.70
CA ASN A 161 -9.74 11.86 -16.15
C ASN A 161 -9.68 10.37 -16.55
N ALA A 162 -10.00 10.09 -17.81
CA ALA A 162 -10.02 8.73 -18.37
C ALA A 162 -8.68 7.99 -18.18
N TYR A 163 -7.55 8.69 -18.36
CA TYR A 163 -6.22 8.11 -18.19
C TYR A 163 -5.97 7.66 -16.74
N ALA A 164 -6.28 8.50 -15.75
CA ALA A 164 -6.18 8.16 -14.35
C ALA A 164 -7.12 7.00 -13.96
N TYR A 165 -8.33 6.97 -14.53
CA TYR A 165 -9.24 5.85 -14.33
C TYR A 165 -8.65 4.53 -14.84
N ALA A 166 -8.14 4.52 -16.07
CA ALA A 166 -7.51 3.35 -16.67
C ALA A 166 -6.30 2.85 -15.85
N GLN A 167 -5.46 3.77 -15.34
CA GLN A 167 -4.36 3.43 -14.43
C GLN A 167 -4.82 2.67 -13.18
N MET A 168 -5.95 3.09 -12.59
CA MET A 168 -6.47 2.39 -11.40
C MET A 168 -6.96 0.99 -11.74
N VAL A 169 -7.70 0.84 -12.85
CA VAL A 169 -8.30 -0.44 -13.24
C VAL A 169 -7.23 -1.45 -13.64
N ILE A 170 -6.29 -1.03 -14.49
CA ILE A 170 -5.24 -1.91 -15.01
C ILE A 170 -4.26 -2.38 -13.93
N GLY A 171 -4.13 -1.66 -12.81
CA GLY A 171 -3.35 -2.14 -11.66
C GLY A 171 -4.02 -3.32 -10.93
N THR A 172 -5.34 -3.47 -11.05
CA THR A 172 -6.14 -4.46 -10.30
C THR A 172 -6.52 -5.69 -11.11
N LEU A 173 -6.53 -5.61 -12.45
CA LEU A 173 -6.66 -6.72 -13.42
C LEU A 173 -7.73 -7.75 -13.04
N THR A 174 -8.96 -7.27 -12.82
CA THR A 174 -10.07 -8.06 -12.30
C THR A 174 -11.11 -8.46 -13.34
N ASP A 175 -11.21 -7.77 -14.48
CA ASP A 175 -12.25 -8.00 -15.49
C ASP A 175 -11.85 -7.44 -16.88
N SER A 176 -11.92 -8.27 -17.92
CA SER A 176 -11.62 -7.85 -19.31
C SER A 176 -12.58 -6.78 -19.81
N PHE A 177 -13.87 -6.86 -19.46
CA PHE A 177 -14.87 -5.89 -19.89
C PHE A 177 -14.58 -4.51 -19.29
N LYS A 178 -14.27 -4.44 -17.99
CA LYS A 178 -13.88 -3.18 -17.34
C LYS A 178 -12.59 -2.59 -17.89
N LEU A 179 -11.65 -3.44 -18.30
CA LEU A 179 -10.42 -2.97 -18.94
C LEU A 179 -10.71 -2.36 -20.30
N GLU A 180 -11.52 -3.01 -21.13
CA GLU A 180 -11.95 -2.47 -22.42
C GLU A 180 -12.68 -1.14 -22.25
N GLU A 181 -13.63 -1.06 -21.31
CA GLU A 181 -14.36 0.18 -21.00
C GLU A 181 -13.41 1.30 -20.55
N ALA A 182 -12.43 0.99 -19.70
CA ALA A 182 -11.46 1.97 -19.22
C ALA A 182 -10.49 2.43 -20.32
N PHE A 183 -10.17 1.59 -21.29
CA PHE A 183 -9.24 1.88 -22.38
C PHE A 183 -9.90 2.55 -23.59
N ALA A 184 -11.19 2.30 -23.82
CA ALA A 184 -11.96 2.86 -24.94
C ALA A 184 -11.85 4.39 -25.12
N PRO A 185 -11.90 5.22 -24.07
CA PRO A 185 -11.76 6.67 -24.23
C PRO A 185 -10.32 7.16 -24.44
N LEU A 186 -9.31 6.29 -24.32
CA LEU A 186 -7.90 6.68 -24.42
C LEU A 186 -7.42 6.74 -25.86
N THR A 187 -6.47 7.64 -26.12
CA THR A 187 -5.71 7.64 -27.38
C THR A 187 -4.78 6.44 -27.46
N ALA A 188 -4.42 6.01 -28.67
CA ALA A 188 -3.47 4.90 -28.87
C ALA A 188 -2.13 5.11 -28.13
N LYS A 189 -1.66 6.36 -28.04
CA LYS A 189 -0.43 6.72 -27.32
C LYS A 189 -0.57 6.55 -25.81
N GLU A 190 -1.71 6.95 -25.24
CA GLU A 190 -2.02 6.72 -23.84
C GLU A 190 -2.14 5.23 -23.51
N GLN A 191 -2.84 4.47 -24.36
CA GLN A 191 -2.96 3.01 -24.20
C GLN A 191 -1.57 2.33 -24.23
N LEU A 192 -0.71 2.69 -25.18
CA LEU A 192 0.66 2.18 -25.28
C LEU A 192 1.46 2.49 -24.00
N THR A 193 1.42 3.74 -23.54
CA THR A 193 2.14 4.19 -22.35
C THR A 193 1.71 3.41 -21.10
N LEU A 194 0.40 3.19 -20.93
CA LEU A 194 -0.13 2.41 -19.81
C LEU A 194 0.27 0.94 -19.86
N LEU A 195 0.14 0.31 -21.02
CA LEU A 195 0.48 -1.11 -21.16
C LEU A 195 1.98 -1.35 -20.91
N GLN A 196 2.84 -0.45 -21.41
CA GLN A 196 4.29 -0.50 -21.15
C GLN A 196 4.62 -0.42 -19.66
N SER A 197 3.94 0.46 -18.92
CA SER A 197 4.19 0.66 -17.48
C SER A 197 3.94 -0.57 -16.61
N ILE A 198 3.23 -1.57 -17.14
CA ILE A 198 2.88 -2.80 -16.42
C ILE A 198 3.76 -3.96 -16.85
N THR A 199 4.20 -3.96 -18.11
CA THR A 199 5.12 -4.99 -18.63
C THR A 199 6.56 -4.85 -18.15
N SER A 200 6.92 -3.72 -17.54
CA SER A 200 8.20 -3.54 -16.85
C SER A 200 8.35 -4.42 -15.60
N ASP A 201 7.23 -4.87 -15.03
CA ASP A 201 7.20 -5.85 -13.94
C ASP A 201 6.97 -7.26 -14.51
N ILE A 202 7.41 -8.30 -13.79
CA ILE A 202 7.12 -9.69 -14.17
C ILE A 202 5.60 -9.89 -14.16
N VAL A 203 5.01 -10.01 -15.34
CA VAL A 203 3.56 -10.19 -15.51
C VAL A 203 3.23 -11.68 -15.44
N LEU A 204 2.23 -12.04 -14.63
CA LEU A 204 1.68 -13.41 -14.61
C LEU A 204 1.05 -13.76 -15.96
N GLN A 205 1.12 -15.03 -16.36
CA GLN A 205 0.61 -15.51 -17.65
C GLN A 205 -0.84 -15.08 -17.91
N GLU A 206 -1.72 -15.24 -16.92
CA GLU A 206 -3.14 -14.87 -17.01
C GLU A 206 -3.34 -13.38 -17.28
N ARG A 207 -2.54 -12.52 -16.61
CA ARG A 207 -2.56 -11.07 -16.86
C ARG A 207 -2.12 -10.75 -18.28
N ALA A 208 -1.07 -11.40 -18.77
CA ALA A 208 -0.58 -11.15 -20.13
C ALA A 208 -1.66 -11.48 -21.18
N THR A 209 -2.38 -12.59 -21.00
CA THR A 209 -3.51 -12.95 -21.88
C THR A 209 -4.63 -11.91 -21.86
N LEU A 210 -4.95 -11.33 -20.70
CA LEU A 210 -5.98 -10.28 -20.58
C LEU A 210 -5.57 -8.95 -21.25
N LEU A 211 -4.27 -8.67 -21.34
CA LEU A 211 -3.75 -7.43 -21.93
C LEU A 211 -3.59 -7.51 -23.45
N LEU A 212 -3.44 -8.71 -24.02
CA LEU A 212 -3.24 -8.89 -25.47
C LEU A 212 -4.37 -8.30 -26.36
N PRO A 213 -5.67 -8.42 -26.01
CA PRO A 213 -6.75 -7.77 -26.76
C PRO A 213 -6.64 -6.25 -26.80
N LEU A 214 -6.06 -5.63 -25.77
CA LEU A 214 -5.85 -4.17 -25.71
C LEU A 214 -4.61 -3.75 -26.50
N ALA A 215 -3.55 -4.58 -26.49
CA ALA A 215 -2.28 -4.27 -27.12
C ALA A 215 -2.26 -4.53 -28.64
N THR A 216 -2.96 -5.57 -29.10
CA THR A 216 -2.92 -6.00 -30.52
C THR A 216 -3.41 -4.94 -31.50
N PRO A 217 -4.52 -4.21 -31.24
CA PRO A 217 -5.00 -3.15 -32.14
C PRO A 217 -4.00 -2.00 -32.31
N LEU A 218 -3.07 -1.79 -31.37
CA LEU A 218 -2.08 -0.72 -31.45
C LEU A 218 -1.13 -0.89 -32.63
N GLU A 219 -0.88 -2.11 -33.12
CA GLU A 219 -0.08 -2.34 -34.32
C GLU A 219 -0.63 -1.59 -35.54
N GLN A 220 -1.95 -1.45 -35.64
CA GLN A 220 -2.63 -0.76 -36.73
C GLN A 220 -2.85 0.73 -36.46
N ALA A 221 -2.66 1.17 -35.21
CA ALA A 221 -2.94 2.55 -34.78
C ALA A 221 -1.74 3.50 -34.97
N PHE A 222 -0.54 2.97 -35.21
CA PHE A 222 0.68 3.75 -35.40
C PHE A 222 1.28 3.55 -36.79
N GLU A 223 1.67 4.66 -37.42
CA GLU A 223 2.40 4.66 -38.71
C GLU A 223 3.90 4.96 -38.53
N GLY A 224 4.27 5.59 -37.41
CA GLY A 224 5.63 5.97 -37.07
C GLY A 224 6.51 4.77 -36.74
N ARG A 225 7.74 4.75 -37.27
CA ARG A 225 8.70 3.65 -37.03
C ARG A 225 9.02 3.48 -35.55
N GLU A 226 9.18 4.57 -34.81
CA GLU A 226 9.56 4.54 -33.40
C GLU A 226 8.46 3.95 -32.53
N GLU A 227 7.21 4.39 -32.71
CA GLU A 227 6.07 3.88 -31.97
C GLU A 227 5.76 2.42 -32.33
N LEU A 228 5.91 2.03 -33.60
CA LEU A 228 5.77 0.63 -34.01
C LEU A 228 6.83 -0.27 -33.35
N ALA A 229 8.08 0.18 -33.24
CA ALA A 229 9.13 -0.56 -32.51
C ALA A 229 8.72 -0.81 -31.05
N GLN A 230 8.16 0.22 -30.41
CA GLN A 230 7.66 0.15 -29.04
C GLN A 230 6.47 -0.82 -28.91
N VAL A 231 5.51 -0.78 -29.83
CA VAL A 231 4.37 -1.71 -29.87
C VAL A 231 4.86 -3.15 -30.06
N TYR A 232 5.78 -3.40 -30.98
CA TYR A 232 6.32 -4.74 -31.20
C TYR A 232 7.08 -5.27 -29.99
N SER A 233 7.86 -4.44 -29.30
CA SER A 233 8.53 -4.81 -28.05
C SER A 233 7.53 -5.18 -26.94
N LEU A 234 6.45 -4.38 -26.81
CA LEU A 234 5.35 -4.65 -25.89
C LEU A 234 4.66 -5.99 -26.21
N LEU A 235 4.27 -6.20 -27.46
CA LEU A 235 3.61 -7.43 -27.90
C LEU A 235 4.52 -8.65 -27.71
N ALA A 236 5.81 -8.55 -28.04
CA ALA A 236 6.76 -9.62 -27.79
C ALA A 236 6.83 -10.00 -26.31
N SER A 237 6.84 -9.01 -25.42
CA SER A 237 6.85 -9.20 -23.97
C SER A 237 5.57 -9.90 -23.50
N LEU A 238 4.40 -9.40 -23.89
CA LEU A 238 3.10 -9.97 -23.53
C LEU A 238 2.93 -11.40 -24.05
N TYR A 239 3.27 -11.68 -25.31
CA TYR A 239 3.23 -13.04 -25.86
C TYR A 239 4.25 -13.96 -25.19
N GLY A 240 5.39 -13.44 -24.74
CA GLY A 240 6.36 -14.17 -23.93
C GLY A 240 5.78 -14.59 -22.59
N TYR A 241 5.19 -13.66 -21.86
CA TYR A 241 4.51 -13.94 -20.58
C TYR A 241 3.30 -14.89 -20.75
N ALA A 242 2.60 -14.82 -21.88
CA ALA A 242 1.49 -15.71 -22.21
C ALA A 242 1.92 -17.13 -22.68
N ASP A 243 3.23 -17.43 -22.72
CA ASP A 243 3.85 -18.65 -23.28
C ASP A 243 3.52 -18.91 -24.76
N MET A 244 3.28 -17.85 -25.53
CA MET A 244 3.01 -17.89 -26.98
C MET A 244 4.28 -17.66 -27.79
N ARG A 245 5.23 -18.61 -27.70
CA ARG A 245 6.60 -18.48 -28.24
C ARG A 245 6.71 -18.13 -29.72
N VAL A 246 5.78 -18.59 -30.55
CA VAL A 246 5.76 -18.28 -32.00
C VAL A 246 5.50 -16.80 -32.23
N GLN A 247 4.50 -16.24 -31.55
CA GLN A 247 4.17 -14.81 -31.67
C GLN A 247 5.23 -13.94 -31.03
N GLN A 248 5.77 -14.35 -29.87
CA GLN A 248 6.90 -13.66 -29.25
C GLN A 248 8.08 -13.52 -30.23
N ARG A 249 8.48 -14.60 -30.93
CA ARG A 249 9.57 -14.55 -31.91
C ARG A 249 9.26 -13.63 -33.08
N LYS A 250 8.04 -13.69 -33.62
CA LYS A 250 7.57 -12.78 -34.68
C LYS A 250 7.81 -11.32 -34.28
N TYR A 251 7.28 -10.90 -33.12
CA TYR A 251 7.34 -9.52 -32.69
C TYR A 251 8.75 -9.08 -32.25
N ASN A 252 9.57 -9.98 -31.70
CA ASN A 252 10.98 -9.71 -31.46
C ASN A 252 11.73 -9.36 -32.75
N THR A 253 11.55 -10.14 -33.81
CA THR A 253 12.17 -9.86 -35.11
C THR A 253 11.65 -8.55 -35.70
N LEU A 254 10.35 -8.28 -35.59
CA LEU A 254 9.78 -7.00 -36.05
C LEU A 254 10.36 -5.82 -35.27
N ALA A 255 10.47 -5.88 -33.95
CA ALA A 255 11.04 -4.80 -33.14
C ALA A 255 12.51 -4.50 -33.52
N GLN A 256 13.33 -5.54 -33.72
CA GLN A 256 14.74 -5.41 -34.09
C GLN A 256 14.96 -4.77 -35.47
N ASN A 257 14.01 -4.91 -36.39
CA ASN A 257 14.10 -4.32 -37.73
C ASN A 257 13.79 -2.80 -37.74
N PHE A 258 13.34 -2.24 -36.61
CA PHE A 258 12.97 -0.83 -36.46
C PHE A 258 13.91 -0.05 -35.53
N THR A 259 14.82 -0.73 -34.82
CA THR A 259 15.98 -0.14 -34.10
C THR A 259 17.18 0.01 -35.02
#